data_AF-A0A8R1E5X6-F1
#
_entry.id   AF-A0A8R1E5X6-F1
#
_cell.length_a   1.000
_cell.length_b   1.000
_cell.length_c   1.000
_cell.angle_alpha   90.00
_cell.angle_beta   90.00
_cell.angle_gamma   90.00
#
_symmetry.space_group_name_H-M   'P 1'
#
loop_
_entity.id
_entity.type
_entity.pdbx_description
1 polymer ?
#
loop_
_entity_poly.entity_id
_entity_poly.type
_entity_poly.pdbx_seq_one_letter_code
_entity_poly.pdbx_strand_id
1 'polypeptide(L)'
;MHGDAETQRRGLMAIANIMQSSNKLCSEIVSSEVFRVLVAITKLGGVNQERAGSTEQAKRALQAAEKFGLIKATDRELYERANNLTTISE
;
A
#
# COMPACT_ATOMS: atom_id res chain seq x y z
N MET A 1 -2.78 15.28 2.44
CA MET A 1 -3.61 14.39 1.59
C MET A 1 -4.64 15.23 0.87
N HIS A 2 -5.02 14.85 -0.36
CA HIS A 2 -6.04 15.59 -1.10
C HIS A 2 -7.40 15.44 -0.42
N GLY A 3 -8.18 16.54 -0.37
CA GLY A 3 -9.49 16.58 0.28
C GLY A 3 -10.47 15.60 -0.37
N ASP A 4 -10.48 15.54 -1.71
CA ASP A 4 -11.29 14.61 -2.48
C ASP A 4 -10.73 13.17 -2.48
N ALA A 5 -11.57 12.21 -2.09
CA ALA A 5 -11.21 10.80 -1.94
C ALA A 5 -10.97 10.09 -3.29
N GLU A 6 -11.73 10.45 -4.32
CA GLU A 6 -11.62 9.82 -5.65
C GLU A 6 -10.33 10.24 -6.37
N THR A 7 -9.95 11.51 -6.27
CA THR A 7 -8.67 12.02 -6.77
C THR A 7 -7.50 11.31 -6.11
N GLN A 8 -7.55 11.11 -4.78
CA GLN A 8 -6.53 10.34 -4.08
C GLN A 8 -6.47 8.89 -4.58
N ARG A 9 -7.63 8.23 -4.73
CA ARG A 9 -7.70 6.85 -5.24
C ARG A 9 -7.07 6.72 -6.61
N ARG A 10 -7.39 7.63 -7.54
CA ARG A 10 -6.82 7.64 -8.90
C ARG A 10 -5.32 7.91 -8.91
N GLY A 11 -4.84 8.82 -8.06
CA GLY A 11 -3.41 9.08 -7.89
C GLY A 11 -2.66 7.83 -7.40
N LEU A 12 -3.20 7.12 -6.41
CA LEU A 12 -2.62 5.88 -5.91
C LEU A 12 -2.68 4.75 -6.94
N MET A 13 -3.75 4.68 -7.75
CA MET A 13 -3.83 3.74 -8.86
C MET A 13 -2.72 3.96 -9.89
N ALA A 14 -2.40 5.21 -10.22
CA ALA A 14 -1.28 5.53 -11.09
C ALA A 14 0.06 5.07 -10.50
N ILE A 15 0.30 5.34 -9.21
CA ILE A 15 1.51 4.88 -8.50
C ILE A 15 1.61 3.35 -8.51
N ALA A 16 0.51 2.65 -8.21
CA ALA A 16 0.48 1.19 -8.23
C ALA A 16 0.82 0.63 -9.61
N ASN A 17 0.27 1.22 -10.68
CA ASN A 17 0.59 0.81 -12.05
C ASN A 17 2.06 1.07 -12.41
N ILE A 18 2.64 2.20 -11.99
CA ILE A 18 4.06 2.50 -12.19
C ILE A 18 4.92 1.45 -11.49
N MET A 19 4.68 1.21 -10.19
CA MET A 19 5.42 0.23 -9.41
C MET A 19 5.30 -1.19 -9.98
N GLN A 20 4.16 -1.56 -10.56
CA GLN A 20 3.98 -2.87 -11.19
C GLN A 20 4.69 -3.03 -12.53
N SER A 21 4.95 -1.93 -13.24
CA SER A 21 5.48 -1.96 -14.61
C SER A 21 6.98 -2.28 -14.68
N SER A 22 7.78 -1.86 -13.70
CA SER A 22 9.23 -2.05 -13.72
C SER A 22 9.83 -2.03 -12.32
N ASN A 23 10.78 -2.95 -12.09
CA ASN A 23 11.57 -3.00 -10.86
C ASN A 23 12.32 -1.68 -10.61
N LYS A 24 12.88 -1.05 -11.64
CA LYS A 24 13.62 0.22 -11.51
C LYS A 24 12.74 1.34 -10.97
N LEU A 25 11.56 1.54 -11.55
CA LEU A 25 10.64 2.59 -11.10
C LEU A 25 10.07 2.26 -9.71
N CYS A 26 9.85 0.97 -9.44
CA CYS A 26 9.45 0.50 -8.13
C CYS A 26 10.50 0.82 -7.06
N SER A 27 11.79 0.61 -7.33
CA SER A 27 12.87 0.89 -6.38
C SER A 27 13.06 2.39 -6.12
N GLU A 28 12.90 3.23 -7.16
CA GLU A 28 12.87 4.69 -7.01
C GLU A 28 11.72 5.13 -6.08
N ILE A 29 10.53 4.55 -6.23
CA ILE A 29 9.39 4.86 -5.34
C ILE A 29 9.64 4.36 -3.91
N VAL A 30 10.15 3.13 -3.74
CA VAL A 30 10.44 2.54 -2.43
C VAL A 30 11.48 3.36 -1.65
N SER A 31 12.47 3.94 -2.34
CA SER A 31 13.49 4.80 -1.73
C SER A 31 13.01 6.23 -1.43
N SER A 32 11.82 6.62 -1.92
CA SER A 32 11.26 7.96 -1.73
C SER A 32 10.31 8.03 -0.52
N GLU A 33 9.90 9.25 -0.16
CA GLU A 33 8.90 9.47 0.89
C GLU A 33 7.52 8.92 0.54
N VAL A 34 7.23 8.69 -0.75
CA VAL A 34 5.98 8.09 -1.22
C VAL A 34 5.77 6.72 -0.59
N PHE A 35 6.83 5.94 -0.39
CA PHE A 35 6.75 4.63 0.28
C PHE A 35 6.17 4.73 1.69
N ARG A 36 6.62 5.71 2.48
CA ARG A 36 6.11 5.93 3.85
C ARG A 36 4.63 6.27 3.84
N VAL A 37 4.20 7.07 2.84
CA VAL A 37 2.78 7.42 2.66
C VAL A 37 1.94 6.20 2.30
N LEU A 38 2.43 5.32 1.40
CA LEU A 38 1.75 4.08 1.05
C LEU A 38 1.54 3.19 2.27
N VAL A 39 2.59 2.99 3.09
CA VAL A 39 2.51 2.20 4.34
C VAL A 39 1.55 2.84 5.35
N ALA A 40 1.54 4.17 5.47
CA ALA A 40 0.60 4.84 6.37
C ALA A 40 -0.86 4.63 5.92
N ILE A 41 -1.13 4.76 4.62
CA ILE A 41 -2.47 4.55 4.06
C ILE A 41 -2.96 3.12 4.32
N THR A 42 -2.10 2.10 4.18
CA THR A 42 -2.52 0.71 4.44
C THR A 42 -2.84 0.43 5.90
N LYS A 43 -2.27 1.20 6.84
CA LYS A 43 -2.53 1.10 8.28
C LYS A 43 -3.79 1.82 8.75
N LEU A 44 -4.31 2.77 7.97
CA LEU A 44 -5.54 3.49 8.33
C LEU A 44 -6.79 2.59 8.33
N GLY A 45 -6.71 1.37 7.80
CA GLY A 45 -7.78 0.37 7.89
C GLY A 45 -9.09 0.83 7.22
N GLY A 46 -10.20 0.28 7.71
CA GLY A 46 -11.57 0.62 7.29
C GLY A 46 -12.14 1.86 7.98
N VAL A 47 -11.34 2.58 8.78
CA VAL A 47 -11.78 3.71 9.62
C VAL A 47 -12.50 4.79 8.80
N ASN A 48 -12.09 4.98 7.54
CA ASN A 48 -12.80 5.82 6.59
C ASN A 48 -13.20 4.99 5.35
N GLN A 49 -14.47 4.59 5.30
CA GLN A 49 -15.02 3.78 4.22
C GLN A 49 -14.90 4.44 2.83
N GLU A 50 -14.99 5.78 2.75
CA GLU A 50 -14.84 6.51 1.48
C GLU A 50 -13.43 6.39 0.90
N ARG A 51 -12.44 6.10 1.76
CA ARG A 51 -11.02 5.93 1.37
C ARG A 51 -10.61 4.46 1.26
N ALA A 52 -11.53 3.51 1.39
CA ALA A 52 -11.24 2.08 1.24
C ALA A 52 -10.56 1.76 -0.11
N GLY A 53 -11.00 2.41 -1.20
CA GLY A 53 -10.37 2.25 -2.52
C GLY A 53 -8.93 2.76 -2.57
N SER A 54 -8.59 3.80 -1.79
CA SER A 54 -7.21 4.28 -1.67
C SER A 54 -6.33 3.25 -0.95
N THR A 55 -6.85 2.65 0.12
CA THR A 55 -6.19 1.57 0.87
C THR A 55 -5.89 0.37 -0.03
N GLU A 56 -6.83 -0.02 -0.90
CA GLU A 56 -6.64 -1.11 -1.85
C GLU A 56 -5.50 -0.83 -2.85
N GLN A 57 -5.48 0.37 -3.46
CA GLN A 57 -4.42 0.72 -4.40
C GLN A 57 -3.04 0.80 -3.71
N ALA A 58 -2.98 1.28 -2.47
CA ALA A 58 -1.75 1.28 -1.69
C ALA A 58 -1.25 -0.14 -1.39
N LYS A 59 -2.15 -1.06 -1.01
CA LYS A 59 -1.79 -2.49 -0.82
C LYS A 59 -1.25 -3.11 -2.11
N ARG A 60 -1.89 -2.82 -3.26
CA ARG A 60 -1.45 -3.29 -4.57
C ARG A 60 -0.05 -2.78 -4.94
N ALA A 61 0.28 -1.54 -4.58
CA ALA A 61 1.60 -0.97 -4.78
C ALA A 61 2.67 -1.67 -3.92
N LEU A 62 2.38 -1.90 -2.62
CA LEU A 62 3.30 -2.61 -1.72
C LEU A 62 3.52 -4.07 -2.13
N GLN A 63 2.48 -4.76 -2.61
CA GLN A 63 2.61 -6.11 -3.16
C GLN A 63 3.55 -6.16 -4.37
N ALA A 64 3.55 -5.12 -5.21
CA ALA A 64 4.49 -5.04 -6.32
C ALA A 64 5.94 -4.95 -5.83
N ALA A 65 6.19 -4.13 -4.80
CA ALA A 65 7.51 -4.04 -4.17
C ALA A 65 7.94 -5.36 -3.50
N GLU A 66 7.01 -6.07 -2.84
CA GLU A 66 7.25 -7.40 -2.26
C GLU A 66 7.59 -8.42 -3.36
N LYS A 67 6.83 -8.42 -4.47
CA LYS A 67 7.07 -9.30 -5.63
C LYS A 67 8.44 -9.09 -6.27
N PHE A 68 8.91 -7.84 -6.33
CA PHE A 68 10.26 -7.53 -6.82
C PHE A 68 11.38 -7.77 -5.78
N GLY A 69 11.03 -8.19 -4.57
CA GLY A 69 12.00 -8.44 -3.49
C GLY A 69 12.60 -7.17 -2.90
N LEU A 70 11.99 -6.00 -3.15
CA LEU A 70 12.46 -4.70 -2.66
C LEU A 70 12.09 -4.47 -1.20
N ILE A 71 11.00 -5.10 -0.75
CA ILE A 71 10.55 -5.08 0.64
C ILE A 71 10.22 -6.50 1.08
N LYS A 72 10.15 -6.71 2.40
CA LYS A 72 9.66 -7.94 3.01
C LYS A 72 8.47 -7.60 3.91
N ALA A 73 7.47 -8.48 3.92
CA ALA A 73 6.43 -8.44 4.93
C ALA A 73 7.06 -8.57 6.33
N THR A 74 6.47 -7.86 7.28
CA THR A 74 6.85 -7.98 8.69
C THR A 74 6.41 -9.33 9.27
N ASP A 75 7.07 -9.81 10.33
CA ASP A 75 6.69 -11.05 11.00
C ASP A 75 5.22 -11.05 11.45
N ARG A 76 4.72 -9.88 11.85
CA ARG A 76 3.31 -9.67 12.19
C ARG A 76 2.40 -9.92 10.98
N GLU A 77 2.69 -9.31 9.84
CA GLU A 77 1.87 -9.48 8.62
C GLU A 77 1.91 -10.94 8.12
N LEU A 78 3.07 -11.60 8.25
CA LEU A 78 3.19 -13.03 7.94
C LEU A 78 2.32 -13.88 8.87
N TYR A 79 2.32 -13.58 10.17
CA TYR A 79 1.48 -14.26 11.16
C TYR A 79 -0.02 -14.06 10.90
N GLU A 80 -0.44 -12.82 10.61
CA GLU A 80 -1.84 -12.49 10.30
C GLU A 80 -2.34 -13.21 9.04
N ARG A 81 -1.53 -13.22 7.98
CA ARG A 81 -1.82 -13.95 6.73
C ARG A 81 -1.92 -15.46 6.97
N ALA A 82 -1.03 -16.03 7.79
CA ALA A 82 -1.00 -17.47 8.06
C ALA A 82 -2.20 -17.96 8.87
N ASN A 83 -2.74 -17.12 9.77
CA ASN A 83 -3.81 -17.50 10.68
C ASN A 83 -5.20 -16.96 10.28
N ASN A 84 -5.31 -16.23 9.15
CA ASN A 84 -6.54 -15.51 8.77
C ASN A 84 -7.10 -14.64 9.91
N LEU A 85 -6.23 -13.97 10.67
CA LEU A 85 -6.57 -13.14 11.82
C LEU A 85 -6.08 -11.70 11.59
N THR A 86 -6.89 -10.70 11.96
CA THR A 86 -6.44 -9.32 12.12
C THR A 86 -6.10 -9.07 13.59
N THR A 87 -4.89 -8.60 13.89
CA THR A 87 -4.53 -8.19 15.26
C THR A 87 -4.66 -6.68 15.46
N ILE A 88 -5.19 -5.97 14.47
CA ILE A 88 -5.53 -4.55 14.57
C ILE A 88 -6.93 -4.49 15.18
N SER A 89 -7.02 -4.00 16.42
CA SER A 89 -8.29 -3.62 17.04
C SER A 89 -8.87 -2.42 16.30
N GLU A 90 -10.13 -2.50 15.89
CA GLU A 90 -10.88 -1.38 15.27
C GLU A 90 -11.10 -0.22 16.26
#